data_AF-A0A2I0NXE3-F1
#
_entry.id   AF-A0A2I0NXE3-F1
#
_cell.length_a   1.000
_cell.length_b   1.000
_cell.length_c   1.000
_cell.angle_alpha   90.00
_cell.angle_beta   90.00
_cell.angle_gamma   90.00
#
_symmetry.space_group_name_H-M   'P 1'
#
loop_
_entity.id
_entity.type
_entity.pdbx_description
1 polymer ?
#
loop_
_entity_poly.entity_id
_entity_poly.type
_entity_poly.pdbx_seq_one_letter_code
_entity_poly.pdbx_strand_id
1 'polypeptide(L)'
;LVKKVADWKAGLIAGFFIGIFPGQIFFRSYYGYFDHHIGEVLFSTLFCLGYIYALVYCRKHPVDISNKETWRIPALLGLLCGVLYVFGLALMPTMILFALLVGMFTPLWFIIQRYIGHLGASALVVNTTTFLVAIIGFFIIGVHSDGGLNYYAIGHPIAYGLLILGTWILFGFSWLLRDRPFSHYILALIGISISGLVILALASPDLFNYLFANAIQFFGQDIHWRTIQEARPWSFDDAWRTFQYSLFLFVIGMVILLYRIKKELCPSHVFILLWSVVVLYATMQHIRYEYYLAVPVAILGGITIAFGIDLMKKSRMRVKKEELPHPSLKGGKQKESRAHQKETSEAGMFRASAATAFLILIILIGALFTYNSIGRDLSIGSFNLNPDWREATEWMNQNTPDTGIDYYKIYQKEGWQLPAAAYGVMSWWDYGHIILYLAKRMPNANPFQYGVAGDYGAARFFITTNESVASGILDKLKT
;
A
#
# COMPACT_ATOMS: atom_id res chain seq x y z
N LEU A 1 12.77 2.33 -7.58
CA LEU A 1 12.63 1.10 -6.78
C LEU A 1 13.11 -0.17 -7.48
N VAL A 2 12.46 -0.60 -8.56
CA VAL A 2 12.62 -1.94 -9.14
C VAL A 2 14.05 -2.24 -9.61
N LYS A 3 14.80 -1.23 -10.09
CA LYS A 3 16.23 -1.35 -10.45
C LYS A 3 17.11 -1.94 -9.35
N LYS A 4 16.82 -1.66 -8.08
CA LYS A 4 17.63 -2.13 -6.94
C LYS A 4 17.32 -3.57 -6.54
N VAL A 5 16.15 -4.08 -6.92
CA VAL A 5 15.64 -5.40 -6.51
C VAL A 5 15.77 -6.43 -7.62
N ALA A 6 15.55 -6.00 -8.86
CA ALA A 6 15.71 -6.81 -10.05
C ALA A 6 16.84 -6.23 -10.91
N ASP A 7 16.50 -5.41 -11.90
CA ASP A 7 17.46 -4.76 -12.79
C ASP A 7 16.87 -3.47 -13.41
N TRP A 8 17.68 -2.76 -14.19
CA TRP A 8 17.25 -1.53 -14.84
C TRP A 8 16.13 -1.72 -15.85
N LYS A 9 16.03 -2.90 -16.49
CA LYS A 9 14.97 -3.23 -17.46
C LYS A 9 13.62 -3.29 -16.76
N ALA A 10 13.55 -4.01 -15.64
CA ALA A 10 12.37 -4.07 -14.78
C ALA A 10 11.99 -2.68 -14.25
N GLY A 11 13.00 -1.85 -13.93
CA GLY A 11 12.82 -0.44 -13.57
C GLY A 11 12.08 0.39 -14.61
N LEU A 12 12.54 0.34 -15.86
CA LEU A 12 11.92 1.11 -16.95
C LEU A 12 10.51 0.61 -17.25
N ILE A 13 10.31 -0.71 -17.31
CA ILE A 13 9.00 -1.30 -17.63
C ILE A 13 7.99 -0.99 -16.52
N ALA A 14 8.38 -1.11 -15.25
CA ALA A 14 7.50 -0.74 -14.14
C ALA A 14 7.17 0.77 -14.15
N GLY A 15 8.14 1.62 -14.46
CA GLY A 15 7.94 3.07 -14.62
C GLY A 15 6.98 3.41 -15.77
N PHE A 16 7.07 2.67 -16.87
CA PHE A 16 6.12 2.80 -17.98
C PHE A 16 4.72 2.35 -17.57
N PHE A 17 4.59 1.16 -16.96
CA PHE A 17 3.28 0.63 -16.54
C PHE A 17 2.56 1.52 -15.54
N ILE A 18 3.26 2.05 -14.53
CA ILE A 18 2.63 2.96 -13.58
C ILE A 18 2.13 4.26 -14.22
N GLY A 19 2.79 4.71 -15.29
CA GLY A 19 2.37 5.90 -16.02
C GLY A 19 1.15 5.72 -16.92
N ILE A 20 0.70 4.48 -17.14
CA ILE A 20 -0.43 4.17 -18.03
C ILE A 20 -1.54 3.38 -17.34
N PHE A 21 -1.45 3.08 -16.04
CA PHE A 21 -2.51 2.31 -15.37
C PHE A 21 -3.82 3.09 -15.35
N PRO A 22 -4.95 2.49 -15.74
CA PRO A 22 -6.23 3.16 -15.79
C PRO A 22 -6.92 3.06 -14.42
N GLY A 23 -8.20 3.40 -14.35
CA GLY A 23 -9.02 3.17 -13.15
C GLY A 23 -8.70 4.19 -12.04
N GLN A 24 -8.73 3.75 -10.77
CA GLN A 24 -8.66 4.69 -9.64
C GLN A 24 -7.37 5.50 -9.58
N ILE A 25 -6.21 4.92 -9.96
CA ILE A 25 -4.95 5.66 -9.92
C ILE A 25 -4.95 6.80 -10.95
N PHE A 26 -5.40 6.54 -12.17
CA PHE A 26 -5.55 7.58 -13.19
C PHE A 26 -6.60 8.61 -12.79
N PHE A 27 -7.81 8.17 -12.44
CA PHE A 27 -8.92 9.04 -12.06
C PHE A 27 -8.57 9.98 -10.90
N ARG A 28 -7.91 9.46 -9.87
CA ARG A 28 -7.52 10.23 -8.67
C ARG A 28 -6.22 11.03 -8.84
N SER A 29 -5.61 10.99 -10.03
CA SER A 29 -4.47 11.82 -10.42
C SER A 29 -4.79 12.73 -11.61
N TYR A 30 -6.05 12.73 -12.05
CA TYR A 30 -6.51 13.47 -13.22
C TYR A 30 -6.47 14.98 -12.95
N TYR A 31 -6.23 15.77 -14.00
CA TYR A 31 -6.21 17.23 -13.90
C TYR A 31 -7.57 17.76 -13.38
N GLY A 32 -7.53 18.57 -12.32
CA GLY A 32 -8.74 19.09 -11.67
C GLY A 32 -9.32 18.19 -10.57
N TYR A 33 -8.83 16.95 -10.43
CA TYR A 33 -9.17 16.09 -9.30
C TYR A 33 -8.21 16.38 -8.14
N PHE A 34 -8.57 17.35 -7.29
CA PHE A 34 -7.74 17.78 -6.17
C PHE A 34 -8.09 17.00 -4.89
N ASP A 35 -7.45 15.85 -4.73
CA ASP A 35 -7.63 14.99 -3.56
C ASP A 35 -6.30 14.35 -3.13
N HIS A 36 -6.28 13.78 -1.93
CA HIS A 36 -5.07 13.28 -1.27
C HIS A 36 -4.52 11.97 -1.87
N HIS A 37 -5.35 11.18 -2.54
CA HIS A 37 -5.03 9.80 -2.93
C HIS A 37 -3.73 9.60 -3.72
N ILE A 38 -3.45 10.45 -4.73
CA ILE A 38 -2.21 10.31 -5.51
C ILE A 38 -0.96 10.65 -4.67
N GLY A 39 -1.09 11.57 -3.72
CA GLY A 39 -0.02 11.85 -2.76
C GLY A 39 0.21 10.67 -1.82
N GLU A 40 -0.83 9.92 -1.44
CA GLU A 40 -0.67 8.71 -0.64
C GLU A 40 0.13 7.66 -1.39
N VAL A 41 -0.18 7.42 -2.68
CA VAL A 41 0.59 6.52 -3.55
C VAL A 41 2.05 6.97 -3.62
N LEU A 42 2.29 8.27 -3.80
CA LEU A 42 3.64 8.81 -3.90
C LEU A 42 4.45 8.58 -2.62
N PHE A 43 3.97 9.06 -1.48
CA PHE A 43 4.73 8.99 -0.23
C PHE A 43 4.85 7.57 0.32
N SER A 44 3.81 6.74 0.17
CA SER A 44 3.93 5.33 0.53
C SER A 44 4.93 4.57 -0.33
N THR A 45 4.96 4.85 -1.65
CA THR A 45 5.94 4.24 -2.57
C THR A 45 7.35 4.72 -2.28
N LEU A 46 7.54 6.01 -1.96
CA LEU A 46 8.82 6.56 -1.54
C LEU A 46 9.29 5.96 -0.21
N PHE A 47 8.40 5.79 0.76
CA PHE A 47 8.68 5.09 2.01
C PHE A 47 9.15 3.66 1.74
N CYS A 48 8.39 2.86 0.96
CA CYS A 48 8.78 1.51 0.56
C CYS A 48 10.13 1.49 -0.19
N LEU A 49 10.41 2.50 -1.01
CA LEU A 49 11.70 2.67 -1.69
C LEU A 49 12.85 2.91 -0.71
N GLY A 50 12.69 3.85 0.22
CA GLY A 50 13.67 4.11 1.28
C GLY A 50 13.93 2.86 2.10
N TYR A 51 12.86 2.16 2.49
CA TYR A 51 12.94 0.95 3.29
C TYR A 51 13.64 -0.18 2.54
N ILE A 52 13.29 -0.44 1.28
CA ILE A 52 13.97 -1.43 0.44
C ILE A 52 15.44 -1.07 0.22
N TYR A 53 15.77 0.21 0.09
CA TYR A 53 17.16 0.65 0.03
C TYR A 53 17.91 0.31 1.33
N ALA A 54 17.28 0.54 2.49
CA ALA A 54 17.81 0.13 3.79
C ALA A 54 18.04 -1.39 3.86
N LEU A 55 17.10 -2.20 3.37
CA LEU A 55 17.25 -3.66 3.31
C LEU A 55 18.44 -4.08 2.44
N VAL A 56 18.56 -3.51 1.24
CA VAL A 56 19.65 -3.84 0.30
C VAL A 56 21.00 -3.41 0.86
N TYR A 57 21.07 -2.24 1.50
CA TYR A 57 22.28 -1.75 2.15
C TYR A 57 22.68 -2.65 3.32
N CYS A 58 21.77 -2.88 4.27
CA CYS A 58 22.02 -3.68 5.47
C CYS A 58 22.35 -5.13 5.17
N ARG A 59 21.89 -5.66 4.03
CA ARG A 59 22.29 -6.99 3.57
C ARG A 59 23.77 -7.07 3.21
N LYS A 60 24.35 -6.01 2.67
CA LYS A 60 25.77 -5.93 2.29
C LYS A 60 26.66 -5.42 3.42
N HIS A 61 26.09 -4.54 4.25
CA HIS A 61 26.76 -3.87 5.37
C HIS A 61 25.88 -4.03 6.62
N PRO A 62 25.81 -5.25 7.19
CA PRO A 62 25.00 -5.50 8.38
C PRO A 62 25.51 -4.68 9.56
N VAL A 63 24.59 -4.29 10.45
CA VAL A 63 24.95 -3.60 11.69
C VAL A 63 25.63 -4.60 12.61
N ASP A 64 26.82 -4.26 13.06
CA ASP A 64 27.54 -4.95 14.12
C ASP A 64 27.39 -4.15 15.42
N ILE A 65 26.91 -4.82 16.46
CA ILE A 65 26.67 -4.22 17.78
C ILE A 65 27.97 -3.72 18.40
N SER A 66 29.09 -4.40 18.13
CA SER A 66 30.40 -4.05 18.68
C SER A 66 31.03 -2.86 17.97
N ASN A 67 30.66 -2.61 16.71
CA ASN A 67 31.23 -1.55 15.89
C ASN A 67 30.19 -0.45 15.58
N LYS A 68 30.24 0.63 16.36
CA LYS A 68 29.35 1.80 16.23
C LYS A 68 29.39 2.48 14.86
N GLU A 69 30.46 2.32 14.08
CA GLU A 69 30.54 2.92 12.73
C GLU A 69 29.52 2.31 11.78
N THR A 70 29.20 1.02 11.96
CA THR A 70 28.23 0.30 11.12
C THR A 70 26.79 0.77 11.33
N TRP A 71 26.52 1.56 12.37
CA TRP A 71 25.18 2.04 12.73
C TRP A 71 24.79 3.30 11.96
N ARG A 72 25.77 4.11 11.55
CA ARG A 72 25.55 5.46 11.01
C ARG A 72 24.66 5.45 9.77
N ILE A 73 25.00 4.65 8.76
CA ILE A 73 24.25 4.62 7.50
C ILE A 73 22.87 3.98 7.69
N PRO A 74 22.71 2.84 8.38
CA PRO A 74 21.39 2.29 8.70
C PRO A 74 20.49 3.26 9.48
N ALA A 75 21.05 4.02 10.43
CA ALA A 75 20.31 5.05 11.15
C ALA A 75 19.88 6.21 10.22
N LEU A 76 20.76 6.71 9.35
CA LEU A 76 20.41 7.73 8.36
C LEU A 76 19.34 7.25 7.37
N LEU A 77 19.39 5.98 6.96
CA LEU A 77 18.36 5.38 6.12
C LEU A 77 17.04 5.22 6.87
N GLY A 78 17.08 4.86 8.16
CA GLY A 78 15.90 4.87 9.03
C GLY A 78 15.31 6.28 9.21
N LEU A 79 16.16 7.30 9.39
CA LEU A 79 15.73 8.70 9.44
C LEU A 79 15.03 9.12 8.15
N LEU A 80 15.62 8.80 6.98
CA LEU A 80 15.01 9.06 5.69
C LEU A 80 13.65 8.34 5.56
N CYS A 81 13.55 7.08 5.96
CA CYS A 81 12.28 6.35 5.96
C CYS A 81 11.25 7.03 6.86
N GLY A 82 11.66 7.46 8.05
CA GLY A 82 10.81 8.18 8.98
C GLY A 82 10.29 9.49 8.41
N VAL A 83 11.14 10.30 7.77
CA VAL A 83 10.74 11.56 7.12
C VAL A 83 9.76 11.31 5.97
N LEU A 84 10.03 10.33 5.11
CA LEU A 84 9.12 9.96 4.02
C LEU A 84 7.78 9.45 4.55
N TYR A 85 7.81 8.68 5.64
CA TYR A 85 6.60 8.24 6.33
C TYR A 85 5.80 9.42 6.88
N VAL A 86 6.46 10.40 7.51
CA VAL A 86 5.82 11.61 8.07
C VAL A 86 5.20 12.46 6.97
N PHE A 87 5.80 12.59 5.79
CA PHE A 87 5.15 13.30 4.69
C PHE A 87 3.87 12.61 4.21
N GLY A 88 3.88 11.27 4.13
CA GLY A 88 2.65 10.53 3.86
C GLY A 88 1.63 10.71 4.99
N LEU A 89 2.11 10.71 6.25
CA LEU A 89 1.26 10.86 7.42
C LEU A 89 0.63 12.24 7.48
N ALA A 90 1.36 13.30 7.10
CA ALA A 90 0.83 14.66 7.02
C ALA A 90 -0.25 14.81 5.95
N LEU A 91 -0.23 13.92 4.96
CA LEU A 91 -1.26 13.84 3.94
C LEU A 91 -2.48 13.05 4.45
N MET A 92 -2.28 11.82 4.93
CA MET A 92 -3.35 10.99 5.51
C MET A 92 -2.88 10.00 6.59
N PRO A 93 -3.73 9.70 7.60
CA PRO A 93 -3.46 8.71 8.64
C PRO A 93 -3.38 7.26 8.14
N THR A 94 -3.95 6.97 6.97
CA THR A 94 -3.90 5.67 6.26
C THR A 94 -2.48 5.13 6.06
N MET A 95 -1.44 5.97 6.17
CA MET A 95 -0.04 5.55 6.23
C MET A 95 0.25 4.47 7.30
N ILE A 96 -0.61 4.34 8.31
CA ILE A 96 -0.58 3.24 9.27
C ILE A 96 -0.56 1.85 8.61
N LEU A 97 -1.12 1.69 7.40
CA LEU A 97 -1.02 0.48 6.59
C LEU A 97 0.45 0.10 6.30
N PHE A 98 1.31 1.07 6.05
CA PHE A 98 2.72 0.84 5.77
C PHE A 98 3.54 0.60 7.04
N ALA A 99 3.10 1.13 8.18
CA ALA A 99 3.62 0.71 9.49
C ALA A 99 3.24 -0.74 9.80
N LEU A 100 1.99 -1.14 9.52
CA LEU A 100 1.53 -2.53 9.62
C LEU A 100 2.35 -3.46 8.73
N LEU A 101 2.61 -3.06 7.48
CA LEU A 101 3.48 -3.79 6.55
C LEU A 101 4.88 -4.02 7.14
N VAL A 102 5.50 -2.99 7.72
CA VAL A 102 6.81 -3.15 8.40
C VAL A 102 6.68 -4.02 9.64
N GLY A 103 5.61 -3.88 10.42
CA GLY A 103 5.32 -4.74 11.57
C GLY A 103 5.24 -6.22 11.19
N MET A 104 4.51 -6.55 10.12
CA MET A 104 4.42 -7.92 9.58
C MET A 104 5.76 -8.40 9.01
N PHE A 105 6.52 -7.52 8.37
CA PHE A 105 7.82 -7.87 7.78
C PHE A 105 8.90 -8.09 8.83
N THR A 106 8.84 -7.39 9.96
CA THR A 106 9.92 -7.37 10.96
C THR A 106 10.26 -8.77 11.49
N PRO A 107 9.30 -9.60 11.94
CA PRO A 107 9.57 -11.00 12.30
C PRO A 107 10.25 -11.79 11.17
N LEU A 108 9.78 -11.63 9.93
CA LEU A 108 10.38 -12.30 8.76
C LEU A 108 11.82 -11.84 8.56
N TRP A 109 12.11 -10.55 8.70
CA TRP A 109 13.45 -10.02 8.56
C TRP A 109 14.39 -10.56 9.63
N PHE A 110 13.94 -10.69 10.88
CA PHE A 110 14.71 -11.33 11.94
C PHE A 110 14.97 -12.82 11.68
N ILE A 111 13.97 -13.57 11.20
CA ILE A 111 14.14 -14.98 10.78
C ILE A 111 15.23 -15.06 9.70
N ILE A 112 15.15 -14.22 8.67
CA ILE A 112 16.13 -14.20 7.58
C ILE A 112 17.53 -13.86 8.09
N GLN A 113 17.66 -12.82 8.93
CA GLN A 113 18.95 -12.44 9.50
C GLN A 113 19.54 -13.56 10.36
N ARG A 114 18.74 -14.19 11.22
CA ARG A 114 19.22 -15.29 12.06
C ARG A 114 19.60 -16.53 11.25
N TYR A 115 18.86 -16.83 10.19
CA TYR A 115 19.22 -17.90 9.27
C TYR A 115 20.56 -17.65 8.57
N ILE A 116 20.88 -16.40 8.24
CA ILE A 116 22.13 -15.99 7.59
C ILE A 116 23.27 -15.76 8.62
N GLY A 117 22.99 -15.88 9.93
CA GLY A 117 23.99 -15.76 11.00
C GLY A 117 24.12 -14.36 11.62
N HIS A 118 23.25 -13.42 11.28
CA HIS A 118 23.19 -12.09 11.88
C HIS A 118 22.18 -11.99 13.02
N LEU A 119 22.42 -11.05 13.94
CA LEU A 119 21.60 -10.87 15.16
C LEU A 119 20.36 -10.00 14.96
N GLY A 120 20.11 -9.43 13.78
CA GLY A 120 18.95 -8.56 13.58
C GLY A 120 19.19 -7.08 13.92
N ALA A 121 20.41 -6.69 14.30
CA ALA A 121 20.73 -5.31 14.71
C ALA A 121 20.39 -4.27 13.61
N SER A 122 20.48 -4.65 12.33
CA SER A 122 20.04 -3.78 11.22
C SER A 122 18.54 -3.46 11.29
N ALA A 123 17.70 -4.44 11.64
CA ALA A 123 16.26 -4.22 11.78
C ALA A 123 15.98 -3.34 13.00
N LEU A 124 16.69 -3.58 14.11
CA LEU A 124 16.63 -2.76 15.31
C LEU A 124 16.87 -1.28 15.01
N VAL A 125 18.01 -0.96 14.38
CA VAL A 125 18.39 0.43 14.11
C VAL A 125 17.44 1.10 13.11
N VAL A 126 17.12 0.43 12.01
CA VAL A 126 16.27 1.01 10.95
C VAL A 126 14.85 1.26 11.47
N ASN A 127 14.21 0.26 12.10
CA ASN A 127 12.84 0.43 12.61
C ASN A 127 12.78 1.44 13.74
N THR A 128 13.69 1.36 14.71
CA THR A 128 13.71 2.30 15.85
C THR A 128 13.82 3.74 15.35
N THR A 129 14.77 4.01 14.45
CA THR A 129 14.94 5.37 13.93
C THR A 129 13.74 5.82 13.10
N THR A 130 13.21 4.96 12.24
CA THR A 130 12.03 5.27 11.40
C THR A 130 10.83 5.67 12.22
N PHE A 131 10.48 4.85 13.23
CA PHE A 131 9.25 5.05 13.98
C PHE A 131 9.39 6.05 15.13
N LEU A 132 10.60 6.32 15.63
CA LEU A 132 10.82 7.49 16.49
C LEU A 132 10.56 8.79 15.73
N VAL A 133 11.07 8.89 14.50
CA VAL A 133 10.80 10.04 13.63
C VAL A 133 9.31 10.14 13.31
N ALA A 134 8.63 9.01 13.06
CA ALA A 134 7.18 9.00 12.85
C ALA A 134 6.39 9.47 14.08
N ILE A 135 6.78 9.09 15.29
CA ILE A 135 6.16 9.56 16.54
C ILE A 135 6.36 11.07 16.69
N ILE A 136 7.58 11.57 16.50
CA ILE A 136 7.89 13.00 16.58
C ILE A 136 7.07 13.77 15.53
N GLY A 137 7.07 13.30 14.28
CA GLY A 137 6.31 13.92 13.19
C GLY A 137 4.81 13.90 13.43
N PHE A 138 4.26 12.83 14.01
CA PHE A 138 2.84 12.77 14.38
C PHE A 138 2.48 13.84 15.41
N PHE A 139 3.28 14.04 16.45
CA PHE A 139 3.02 15.08 17.45
C PHE A 139 3.22 16.50 16.92
N ILE A 140 4.04 16.69 15.87
CA ILE A 140 4.13 17.96 15.13
C ILE A 140 2.84 18.21 14.33
N ILE A 141 2.27 17.18 13.71
CA ILE A 141 1.00 17.27 12.97
C ILE A 141 -0.15 17.58 13.94
N GLY A 142 -0.23 16.86 15.06
CA GLY A 142 -1.21 17.08 16.13
C GLY A 142 -2.28 15.99 16.22
N VAL A 143 -2.90 15.91 17.41
CA VAL A 143 -4.02 15.00 17.69
C VAL A 143 -5.33 15.72 17.40
N HIS A 144 -6.14 15.15 16.52
CA HIS A 144 -7.38 15.75 16.01
C HIS A 144 -8.62 14.85 16.22
N SER A 145 -8.46 13.69 16.85
CA SER A 145 -9.56 12.77 17.16
C SER A 145 -9.27 12.03 18.47
N ASP A 146 -10.34 11.73 19.21
CA ASP A 146 -10.29 10.98 20.47
C ASP A 146 -10.01 9.48 20.24
N GLY A 147 -10.21 8.98 19.01
CA GLY A 147 -9.98 7.57 18.69
C GLY A 147 -10.02 7.22 17.20
N GLY A 148 -9.73 5.95 16.90
CA GLY A 148 -9.68 5.38 15.56
C GLY A 148 -8.30 5.49 14.90
N LEU A 149 -7.98 4.56 14.00
CA LEU A 149 -6.77 4.63 13.16
C LEU A 149 -7.02 5.27 11.79
N ASN A 150 -8.28 5.65 11.52
CA ASN A 150 -8.69 6.36 10.31
C ASN A 150 -8.60 7.89 10.46
N TYR A 151 -8.32 8.38 11.67
CA TYR A 151 -8.15 9.79 12.01
C TYR A 151 -6.83 9.99 12.75
N TYR A 152 -6.37 11.24 12.87
CA TYR A 152 -5.20 11.60 13.67
C TYR A 152 -5.47 11.46 15.18
N ALA A 153 -5.49 10.22 15.68
CA ALA A 153 -5.69 9.88 17.09
C ALA A 153 -4.44 9.26 17.71
N ILE A 154 -4.44 9.18 19.05
CA ILE A 154 -3.31 8.63 19.82
C ILE A 154 -2.96 7.16 19.49
N GLY A 155 -3.86 6.44 18.80
CA GLY A 155 -3.60 5.09 18.30
C GLY A 155 -2.37 4.98 17.39
N HIS A 156 -2.04 6.03 16.63
CA HIS A 156 -0.86 6.04 15.75
C HIS A 156 0.47 5.95 16.53
N PRO A 157 0.81 6.90 17.44
CA PRO A 157 2.05 6.82 18.21
C PRO A 157 2.12 5.58 19.10
N ILE A 158 0.98 5.07 19.60
CA ILE A 158 0.94 3.79 20.30
C ILE A 158 1.37 2.64 19.38
N ALA A 159 0.79 2.55 18.17
CA ALA A 159 1.16 1.52 17.20
C ALA A 159 2.65 1.57 16.80
N TYR A 160 3.19 2.78 16.60
CA TYR A 160 4.62 2.98 16.31
C TYR A 160 5.50 2.56 17.49
N GLY A 161 5.10 2.90 18.73
CA GLY A 161 5.78 2.47 19.95
C GLY A 161 5.77 0.95 20.12
N LEU A 162 4.63 0.30 19.86
CA LEU A 162 4.53 -1.16 19.88
C LEU A 162 5.40 -1.84 18.83
N LEU A 163 5.55 -1.24 17.64
CA LEU A 163 6.44 -1.74 16.61
C LEU A 163 7.92 -1.64 17.03
N ILE A 164 8.31 -0.51 17.63
CA ILE A 164 9.65 -0.36 18.23
C ILE A 164 9.85 -1.41 19.31
N LEU A 165 8.94 -1.50 20.29
CA LEU A 165 9.02 -2.47 21.38
C LEU A 165 9.13 -3.90 20.86
N GLY A 166 8.28 -4.29 19.91
CA GLY A 166 8.33 -5.60 19.26
C GLY A 166 9.68 -5.86 18.58
N THR A 167 10.24 -4.87 17.88
CA THR A 167 11.57 -4.97 17.27
C THR A 167 12.66 -5.21 18.32
N TRP A 168 12.61 -4.50 19.45
CA TRP A 168 13.56 -4.64 20.55
C TRP A 168 13.45 -5.99 21.25
N ILE A 169 12.22 -6.48 21.47
CA ILE A 169 11.96 -7.81 22.02
C ILE A 169 12.55 -8.89 21.10
N LEU A 170 12.28 -8.84 19.80
CA LEU A 170 12.82 -9.78 18.81
C LEU A 170 14.35 -9.78 18.82
N PHE A 171 14.96 -8.60 18.88
CA PHE A 171 16.40 -8.44 19.02
C PHE A 171 16.92 -9.04 20.33
N GLY A 172 16.24 -8.81 21.45
CA GLY A 172 16.59 -9.39 22.75
C GLY A 172 16.65 -10.91 22.71
N PHE A 173 15.65 -11.57 22.13
CA PHE A 173 15.66 -13.03 21.95
C PHE A 173 16.73 -13.50 20.97
N SER A 174 16.94 -12.75 19.90
CA SER A 174 18.00 -13.00 18.92
C SER A 174 19.40 -12.97 19.57
N TRP A 175 19.62 -12.03 20.49
CA TRP A 175 20.83 -11.89 21.29
C TRP A 175 20.99 -12.96 22.37
N LEU A 176 19.93 -13.26 23.13
CA LEU A 176 19.93 -14.26 24.20
C LEU A 176 20.15 -15.68 23.66
N LEU A 177 19.55 -15.97 22.51
CA LEU A 177 19.64 -17.28 21.86
C LEU A 177 20.75 -17.32 20.80
N ARG A 178 21.70 -16.37 20.82
CA ARG A 178 22.72 -16.23 19.76
C ARG A 178 23.53 -17.51 19.56
N ASP A 179 23.89 -18.16 20.66
CA ASP A 179 24.71 -19.38 20.73
C ASP A 179 23.87 -20.66 20.66
N ARG A 180 22.53 -20.54 20.50
CA ARG A 180 21.59 -21.65 20.42
C ARG A 180 21.19 -21.94 18.97
N PRO A 181 20.74 -23.18 18.66
CA PRO A 181 20.26 -23.53 17.34
C PRO A 181 19.12 -22.62 16.87
N PHE A 182 19.04 -22.36 15.56
CA PHE A 182 18.02 -21.53 14.94
C PHE A 182 16.57 -21.93 15.31
N SER A 183 16.31 -23.23 15.52
CA SER A 183 15.01 -23.74 15.97
C SER A 183 14.53 -23.13 17.28
N HIS A 184 15.44 -22.86 18.22
CA HIS A 184 15.09 -22.25 19.51
C HIS A 184 14.61 -20.81 19.32
N TYR A 185 15.20 -20.08 18.37
CA TYR A 185 14.75 -18.73 18.03
C TYR A 185 13.34 -18.74 17.43
N ILE A 186 13.04 -19.71 16.56
CA ILE A 186 11.68 -19.88 16.01
C ILE A 186 10.66 -20.22 17.10
N LEU A 187 11.00 -21.13 18.01
CA LEU A 187 10.12 -21.47 19.14
C LEU A 187 9.90 -20.26 20.06
N ALA A 188 10.96 -19.50 20.35
CA ALA A 188 10.85 -18.28 21.14
C ALA A 188 9.97 -17.21 20.46
N LEU A 189 10.10 -17.05 19.14
CA LEU A 189 9.26 -16.14 18.35
C LEU A 189 7.77 -16.50 18.44
N ILE A 190 7.44 -17.78 18.30
CA ILE A 190 6.06 -18.28 18.44
C ILE A 190 5.56 -18.05 19.87
N GLY A 191 6.35 -18.46 20.85
CA GLY A 191 6.04 -18.33 22.26
C GLY A 191 5.78 -16.87 22.67
N ILE A 192 6.61 -15.93 22.23
CA ILE A 192 6.43 -14.52 22.58
C ILE A 192 5.29 -13.85 21.83
N SER A 193 5.00 -14.27 20.61
CA SER A 193 3.86 -13.74 19.86
C SER A 193 2.54 -14.12 20.57
N ILE A 194 2.42 -15.39 20.99
CA ILE A 194 1.26 -15.87 21.75
C ILE A 194 1.20 -15.20 23.12
N SER A 195 2.31 -15.21 23.86
CA SER A 195 2.36 -14.63 25.21
C SER A 195 2.09 -13.13 25.20
N GLY A 196 2.61 -12.40 24.20
CA GLY A 196 2.39 -10.97 24.03
C GLY A 196 0.92 -10.64 23.79
N LEU A 197 0.21 -11.43 22.96
CA LEU A 197 -1.23 -11.27 22.76
C LEU A 197 -2.02 -11.54 24.05
N VAL A 198 -1.67 -12.61 24.79
CA VAL A 198 -2.33 -12.95 26.07
C VAL A 198 -2.07 -11.86 27.11
N ILE A 199 -0.83 -11.39 27.26
CA ILE A 199 -0.47 -10.32 28.19
C ILE A 199 -1.20 -9.04 27.84
N LEU A 200 -1.26 -8.66 26.56
CA LEU A 200 -1.98 -7.47 26.12
C LEU A 200 -3.47 -7.58 26.45
N ALA A 201 -4.09 -8.73 26.18
CA ALA A 201 -5.49 -8.97 26.47
C ALA A 201 -5.82 -8.91 27.98
N LEU A 202 -4.91 -9.36 28.84
CA LEU A 202 -5.11 -9.39 30.30
C LEU A 202 -4.72 -8.08 30.99
N ALA A 203 -3.61 -7.46 30.59
CA ALA A 203 -3.06 -6.28 31.24
C ALA A 203 -3.71 -4.98 30.74
N SER A 204 -4.17 -4.94 29.49
CA SER A 204 -4.87 -3.79 28.92
C SER A 204 -6.02 -4.26 28.00
N PRO A 205 -7.14 -4.73 28.58
CA PRO A 205 -8.27 -5.23 27.82
C PRO A 205 -8.82 -4.19 26.82
N ASP A 206 -8.86 -2.92 27.22
CA ASP A 206 -9.36 -1.84 26.36
C ASP A 206 -8.48 -1.63 25.12
N LEU A 207 -7.16 -1.61 25.28
CA LEU A 207 -6.23 -1.50 24.16
C LEU A 207 -6.29 -2.73 23.26
N PHE A 208 -6.38 -3.93 23.85
CA PHE A 208 -6.54 -5.16 23.08
C PHE A 208 -7.81 -5.13 22.24
N ASN A 209 -8.96 -4.82 22.85
CA ASN A 209 -10.25 -4.75 22.17
C ASN A 209 -10.25 -3.67 21.10
N TYR A 210 -9.63 -2.51 21.36
CA TYR A 210 -9.47 -1.45 20.38
C TYR A 210 -8.66 -1.90 19.15
N LEU A 211 -7.48 -2.49 19.36
CA LEU A 211 -6.64 -2.98 18.26
C LEU A 211 -7.30 -4.13 17.50
N PHE A 212 -7.96 -5.04 18.22
CA PHE A 212 -8.67 -6.18 17.65
C PHE A 212 -9.87 -5.73 16.81
N ALA A 213 -10.66 -4.77 17.30
CA ALA A 213 -11.78 -4.20 16.55
C ALA A 213 -11.31 -3.48 15.27
N ASN A 214 -10.24 -2.68 15.34
CA ASN A 214 -9.65 -2.05 14.15
C ASN A 214 -9.09 -3.08 13.17
N ALA A 215 -8.49 -4.17 13.67
CA ALA A 215 -8.04 -5.27 12.82
C ALA A 215 -9.22 -5.97 12.12
N ILE A 216 -10.30 -6.28 12.83
CA ILE A 216 -11.52 -6.83 12.22
C ILE A 216 -12.11 -5.86 11.21
N GLN A 217 -12.13 -4.56 11.51
CA GLN A 217 -12.64 -3.55 10.57
C GLN A 217 -11.79 -3.47 9.30
N PHE A 218 -10.47 -3.62 9.42
CA PHE A 218 -9.54 -3.55 8.29
C PHE A 218 -9.53 -4.85 7.46
N PHE A 219 -9.57 -6.01 8.11
CA PHE A 219 -9.48 -7.32 7.47
C PHE A 219 -10.86 -7.95 7.16
N GLY A 220 -11.94 -7.41 7.72
CA GLY A 220 -13.30 -7.92 7.59
C GLY A 220 -14.23 -7.03 6.75
N GLN A 221 -15.53 -7.33 6.80
CA GLN A 221 -16.55 -6.58 6.07
C GLN A 221 -17.69 -6.18 7.01
N ASP A 222 -17.99 -4.88 7.07
CA ASP A 222 -19.14 -4.35 7.81
C ASP A 222 -20.32 -4.10 6.86
N ILE A 223 -21.54 -4.25 7.36
CA ILE A 223 -22.78 -3.94 6.65
C ILE A 223 -22.96 -2.42 6.50
N HIS A 224 -22.51 -1.62 7.48
CA HIS A 224 -22.65 -0.16 7.47
C HIS A 224 -21.88 0.53 6.33
N TRP A 225 -20.81 -0.09 5.84
CA TRP A 225 -19.98 0.43 4.75
C TRP A 225 -20.49 0.08 3.35
N ARG A 226 -21.51 -0.80 3.23
CA ARG A 226 -21.98 -1.30 1.92
C ARG A 226 -22.69 -0.26 1.06
N THR A 227 -23.19 0.82 1.65
CA THR A 227 -23.78 1.94 0.90
C THR A 227 -22.72 2.88 0.31
N ILE A 228 -21.46 2.76 0.75
CA ILE A 228 -20.35 3.52 0.17
C ILE A 228 -19.75 2.72 -0.98
N GLN A 229 -19.81 3.29 -2.18
CA GLN A 229 -19.28 2.64 -3.38
C GLN A 229 -17.81 2.26 -3.27
N GLU A 230 -17.02 3.00 -2.47
CA GLU A 230 -15.59 2.79 -2.30
C GLU A 230 -15.20 1.77 -1.21
N ALA A 231 -16.10 1.50 -0.27
CA ALA A 231 -15.82 0.58 0.83
C ALA A 231 -16.31 -0.86 0.56
N ARG A 232 -16.97 -1.07 -0.59
CA ARG A 232 -17.43 -2.39 -1.02
C ARG A 232 -16.27 -3.34 -1.36
N PRO A 233 -16.51 -4.66 -1.35
CA PRO A 233 -15.54 -5.65 -1.81
C PRO A 233 -15.18 -5.47 -3.28
N TRP A 234 -13.95 -5.82 -3.61
CA TRP A 234 -13.45 -5.75 -4.98
C TRP A 234 -13.92 -6.96 -5.78
N SER A 235 -14.66 -6.69 -6.86
CA SER A 235 -15.15 -7.75 -7.74
C SER A 235 -14.12 -8.12 -8.80
N PHE A 236 -14.28 -9.29 -9.42
CA PHE A 236 -13.46 -9.67 -10.57
C PHE A 236 -13.64 -8.69 -11.74
N ASP A 237 -14.86 -8.17 -11.94
CA ASP A 237 -15.13 -7.19 -12.98
C ASP A 237 -14.33 -5.90 -12.75
N ASP A 238 -14.30 -5.39 -11.51
CA ASP A 238 -13.47 -4.23 -11.15
C ASP A 238 -11.98 -4.50 -11.39
N ALA A 239 -11.51 -5.68 -10.97
CA ALA A 239 -10.11 -6.07 -11.16
C ALA A 239 -9.74 -6.15 -12.64
N TRP A 240 -10.59 -6.76 -13.45
CA TRP A 240 -10.39 -6.84 -14.89
C TRP A 240 -10.50 -5.47 -15.54
N ARG A 241 -11.42 -4.62 -15.07
CA ARG A 241 -11.59 -3.25 -15.53
C ARG A 241 -10.29 -2.47 -15.29
N THR A 242 -9.73 -2.48 -14.10
CA THR A 242 -8.55 -1.65 -13.80
C THR A 242 -7.24 -2.28 -14.28
N PHE A 243 -6.98 -3.55 -13.97
CA PHE A 243 -5.66 -4.14 -14.21
C PHE A 243 -5.59 -5.00 -15.47
N GLN A 244 -6.71 -5.51 -15.99
CA GLN A 244 -6.77 -6.25 -17.27
C GLN A 244 -5.69 -7.36 -17.35
N TYR A 245 -4.99 -7.43 -18.49
CA TYR A 245 -3.92 -8.38 -18.76
C TYR A 245 -2.69 -8.24 -17.84
N SER A 246 -2.51 -7.09 -17.17
CA SER A 246 -1.40 -6.93 -16.22
C SER A 246 -1.53 -7.84 -14.99
N LEU A 247 -2.74 -8.31 -14.65
CA LEU A 247 -2.96 -9.30 -13.58
C LEU A 247 -2.18 -10.59 -13.83
N PHE A 248 -2.08 -11.04 -15.08
CA PHE A 248 -1.28 -12.22 -15.41
C PHE A 248 0.21 -11.98 -15.16
N LEU A 249 0.71 -10.81 -15.55
CA LEU A 249 2.10 -10.43 -15.32
C LEU A 249 2.41 -10.28 -13.82
N PHE A 250 1.45 -9.79 -13.04
CA PHE A 250 1.53 -9.69 -11.59
C PHE A 250 1.66 -11.08 -10.93
N VAL A 251 0.77 -12.03 -11.29
CA VAL A 251 0.82 -13.40 -10.77
C VAL A 251 2.13 -14.11 -11.15
N ILE A 252 2.54 -14.01 -12.41
CA ILE A 252 3.83 -14.57 -12.86
C ILE A 252 4.99 -13.92 -12.10
N GLY A 253 4.91 -12.62 -11.83
CA GLY A 253 5.92 -11.88 -11.08
C GLY A 253 6.04 -12.36 -9.63
N MET A 254 4.92 -12.64 -8.97
CA MET A 254 4.92 -13.27 -7.64
C MET A 254 5.62 -14.62 -7.65
N VAL A 255 5.33 -15.47 -8.65
CA VAL A 255 5.98 -16.79 -8.81
C VAL A 255 7.49 -16.63 -9.06
N ILE A 256 7.89 -15.65 -9.87
CA ILE A 256 9.31 -15.35 -10.11
C ILE A 256 10.01 -14.89 -8.83
N LEU A 257 9.37 -14.04 -8.02
CA LEU A 257 9.94 -13.64 -6.73
C LEU A 257 10.06 -14.82 -5.77
N LEU A 258 9.05 -15.69 -5.66
CA LEU A 258 9.13 -16.92 -4.86
C LEU A 258 10.29 -17.81 -5.32
N TYR A 259 10.46 -17.98 -6.63
CA TYR A 259 11.60 -18.71 -7.19
C TYR A 259 12.94 -18.08 -6.81
N ARG A 260 13.06 -16.75 -6.88
CA ARG A 260 14.28 -16.02 -6.48
C ARG A 260 14.56 -16.16 -5.00
N ILE A 261 13.56 -16.04 -4.14
CA ILE A 261 13.66 -16.23 -2.68
C ILE A 261 14.16 -17.64 -2.35
N LYS A 262 13.63 -18.66 -3.04
CA LYS A 262 14.09 -20.05 -2.87
C LYS A 262 15.55 -20.26 -3.28
N LYS A 263 16.04 -19.51 -4.28
CA LYS A 263 17.44 -19.56 -4.72
C LYS A 263 18.37 -18.78 -3.81
N GLU A 264 17.92 -17.63 -3.32
CA GLU A 264 18.69 -16.72 -2.51
C GLU A 264 17.75 -15.94 -1.59
N LEU A 265 17.85 -16.18 -0.29
CA LEU A 265 16.97 -15.60 0.72
C LEU A 265 17.28 -14.10 0.90
N CYS A 266 16.71 -13.26 0.03
CA CYS A 266 16.92 -11.83 0.01
C CYS A 266 15.75 -11.10 0.70
N PRO A 267 15.99 -10.34 1.80
CA PRO A 267 14.94 -9.61 2.51
C PRO A 267 14.10 -8.68 1.62
N SER A 268 14.71 -8.03 0.62
CA SER A 268 13.98 -7.11 -0.27
C SER A 268 12.98 -7.81 -1.20
N HIS A 269 13.25 -9.05 -1.63
CA HIS A 269 12.29 -9.85 -2.41
C HIS A 269 11.11 -10.26 -1.54
N VAL A 270 11.38 -10.67 -0.29
CA VAL A 270 10.33 -11.03 0.68
C VAL A 270 9.46 -9.81 1.02
N PHE A 271 10.07 -8.64 1.22
CA PHE A 271 9.33 -7.40 1.50
C PHE A 271 8.38 -7.01 0.36
N ILE A 272 8.85 -7.06 -0.91
CA ILE A 272 7.97 -6.74 -2.06
C ILE A 272 6.84 -7.75 -2.18
N LEU A 273 7.11 -9.04 -1.96
CA LEU A 273 6.07 -10.05 -2.00
C LEU A 273 5.02 -9.81 -0.91
N LEU A 274 5.47 -9.54 0.33
CA LEU A 274 4.57 -9.23 1.44
C LEU A 274 3.76 -7.96 1.16
N TRP A 275 4.41 -6.89 0.68
CA TRP A 275 3.74 -5.65 0.28
C TRP A 275 2.66 -5.91 -0.77
N SER A 276 2.97 -6.71 -1.78
CA SER A 276 2.03 -7.08 -2.84
C SER A 276 0.83 -7.84 -2.29
N VAL A 277 1.05 -8.80 -1.40
CA VAL A 277 -0.02 -9.63 -0.80
C VAL A 277 -0.88 -8.81 0.16
N VAL A 278 -0.29 -7.97 1.02
CA VAL A 278 -1.02 -7.14 1.98
C VAL A 278 -1.91 -6.14 1.26
N VAL A 279 -1.37 -5.44 0.25
CA VAL A 279 -2.16 -4.47 -0.51
C VAL A 279 -3.23 -5.17 -1.35
N LEU A 280 -2.91 -6.29 -2.01
CA LEU A 280 -3.91 -7.09 -2.73
C LEU A 280 -5.06 -7.50 -1.81
N TYR A 281 -4.74 -8.00 -0.61
CA TYR A 281 -5.75 -8.39 0.35
C TYR A 281 -6.61 -7.19 0.80
N ALA A 282 -5.98 -6.05 1.10
CA ALA A 282 -6.69 -4.82 1.45
C ALA A 282 -7.64 -4.39 0.32
N THR A 283 -7.18 -4.43 -0.94
CA THR A 283 -8.02 -4.17 -2.11
C THR A 283 -9.17 -5.15 -2.22
N MET A 284 -8.94 -6.45 -2.01
CA MET A 284 -10.00 -7.47 -2.04
C MET A 284 -11.12 -7.16 -1.03
N GLN A 285 -10.78 -6.68 0.16
CA GLN A 285 -11.78 -6.27 1.15
C GLN A 285 -12.46 -4.95 0.82
N HIS A 286 -11.70 -3.97 0.33
CA HIS A 286 -12.22 -2.64 0.01
C HIS A 286 -11.60 -2.08 -1.28
N ILE A 287 -12.45 -1.81 -2.27
CA ILE A 287 -12.03 -1.30 -3.59
C ILE A 287 -11.28 0.04 -3.49
N ARG A 288 -11.47 0.83 -2.42
CA ARG A 288 -10.69 2.05 -2.19
C ARG A 288 -9.19 1.81 -2.18
N TYR A 289 -8.67 0.64 -1.82
CA TYR A 289 -7.20 0.42 -1.85
C TYR A 289 -6.66 0.06 -3.24
N GLU A 290 -7.49 0.07 -4.29
CA GLU A 290 -7.09 -0.27 -5.66
C GLU A 290 -5.96 0.63 -6.18
N TYR A 291 -5.97 1.93 -5.84
CA TYR A 291 -4.91 2.85 -6.25
C TYR A 291 -3.53 2.52 -5.64
N TYR A 292 -3.49 1.91 -4.45
CA TYR A 292 -2.22 1.40 -3.90
C TYR A 292 -1.73 0.15 -4.63
N LEU A 293 -2.64 -0.73 -5.07
CA LEU A 293 -2.31 -1.99 -5.72
C LEU A 293 -1.63 -1.79 -7.09
N ALA A 294 -1.91 -0.68 -7.76
CA ALA A 294 -1.27 -0.33 -9.04
C ALA A 294 0.26 -0.36 -8.97
N VAL A 295 0.86 0.01 -7.84
CA VAL A 295 2.32 0.04 -7.68
C VAL A 295 2.91 -1.39 -7.63
N PRO A 296 2.48 -2.31 -6.73
CA PRO A 296 2.85 -3.72 -6.80
C PRO A 296 2.64 -4.38 -8.16
N VAL A 297 1.50 -4.11 -8.83
CA VAL A 297 1.21 -4.65 -10.16
C VAL A 297 2.22 -4.14 -11.19
N ALA A 298 2.56 -2.84 -11.18
CA ALA A 298 3.59 -2.27 -12.04
C ALA A 298 4.96 -2.94 -11.81
N ILE A 299 5.36 -3.09 -10.54
CA ILE A 299 6.65 -3.65 -10.14
C ILE A 299 6.78 -5.09 -10.60
N LEU A 300 5.78 -5.92 -10.30
CA LEU A 300 5.81 -7.34 -10.63
C LEU A 300 5.65 -7.57 -12.14
N GLY A 301 4.85 -6.73 -12.83
CA GLY A 301 4.77 -6.74 -14.29
C GLY A 301 6.12 -6.45 -14.95
N GLY A 302 6.83 -5.42 -14.47
CA GLY A 302 8.17 -5.10 -14.93
C GLY A 302 9.19 -6.21 -14.66
N ILE A 303 9.12 -6.84 -13.48
CA ILE A 303 9.98 -7.98 -13.12
C ILE A 303 9.74 -9.17 -14.05
N THR A 304 8.48 -9.46 -14.39
CA THR A 304 8.10 -10.56 -15.28
C THR A 304 8.72 -10.40 -16.66
N ILE A 305 8.53 -9.24 -17.30
CA ILE A 305 9.06 -9.01 -18.66
C ILE A 305 10.59 -9.01 -18.65
N ALA A 306 11.22 -8.33 -17.67
CA ALA A 306 12.67 -8.31 -17.55
C ALA A 306 13.27 -9.72 -17.33
N PHE A 307 12.61 -10.55 -16.53
CA PHE A 307 13.01 -11.93 -16.31
C PHE A 307 12.94 -12.77 -17.60
N GLY A 308 11.88 -12.62 -18.40
CA GLY A 308 11.78 -13.31 -19.70
C GLY A 308 12.91 -12.91 -20.66
N ILE A 309 13.28 -11.62 -20.69
CA ILE A 309 14.41 -11.13 -21.49
C ILE A 309 15.71 -11.81 -21.06
N ASP A 310 15.96 -11.88 -19.75
CA ASP A 310 17.17 -12.51 -19.21
C ASP A 310 17.19 -14.02 -19.39
N LEU A 311 16.03 -14.68 -19.26
CA LEU A 311 15.89 -16.11 -19.49
C LEU A 311 16.24 -16.45 -20.94
N MET A 312 15.68 -15.72 -21.91
CA MET A 312 15.98 -15.90 -23.33
C MET A 312 17.47 -15.66 -23.64
N LYS A 313 18.06 -14.58 -23.13
CA LYS A 313 19.51 -14.31 -23.29
C LYS A 313 20.38 -15.43 -22.71
N LYS A 314 20.09 -15.87 -21.48
CA LYS A 314 20.84 -16.94 -20.81
C LYS A 314 20.72 -18.27 -21.55
N SER A 315 19.52 -18.63 -22.03
CA SER A 315 19.31 -19.86 -22.79
C SER A 315 20.07 -19.84 -24.11
N ARG A 316 20.01 -18.75 -24.88
CA ARG A 316 20.77 -18.61 -26.14
C ARG A 316 22.29 -18.66 -25.93
N MET A 317 22.79 -18.02 -24.87
CA MET A 317 24.22 -18.08 -24.54
C MET A 317 24.68 -19.48 -24.14
N ARG A 318 23.82 -20.29 -23.51
CA ARG A 318 24.14 -21.70 -23.18
C ARG A 318 24.24 -22.56 -24.43
N VAL A 319 23.28 -22.45 -25.35
CA VAL A 319 23.34 -23.15 -26.65
C VAL A 319 24.62 -22.80 -27.40
N LYS A 320 24.96 -21.50 -27.50
CA LYS A 320 26.20 -21.06 -28.17
C LYS A 320 27.48 -21.59 -27.49
N LYS A 321 27.47 -21.79 -26.17
CA LYS A 321 28.59 -22.39 -25.42
C LYS A 321 28.69 -23.90 -25.63
N GLU A 322 27.57 -24.59 -25.75
CA GLU A 322 27.50 -26.04 -26.01
C GLU A 322 27.88 -26.39 -27.46
N GLU A 323 27.69 -25.46 -28.41
CA GLU A 323 28.13 -25.59 -29.81
C GLU A 323 29.63 -25.37 -30.04
N LEU A 324 30.35 -24.69 -29.11
CA LEU A 324 31.79 -24.49 -29.22
C LEU A 324 32.53 -25.82 -28.96
N PRO A 325 33.43 -26.27 -29.86
CA PRO A 325 34.12 -27.54 -29.68
C PRO A 325 35.06 -27.48 -28.45
N HIS A 326 34.88 -28.41 -27.51
CA HIS A 326 35.86 -28.65 -26.46
C HIS A 326 37.19 -29.11 -27.08
N PRO A 327 38.36 -28.62 -26.60
CA PRO A 327 39.65 -29.12 -27.07
C PRO A 327 39.72 -30.62 -26.83
N SER A 328 39.97 -31.37 -27.90
CA SER A 328 39.93 -32.83 -27.90
C SER A 328 41.03 -33.44 -27.03
N LEU A 329 40.64 -34.02 -25.89
CA LEU A 329 41.45 -35.06 -25.26
C LEU A 329 41.33 -36.33 -26.13
N LYS A 330 42.46 -36.72 -26.72
CA LYS A 330 42.61 -37.88 -27.60
C LYS A 330 42.21 -39.18 -26.89
N GLY A 331 41.39 -40.00 -27.56
CA GLY A 331 41.37 -41.47 -27.39
C GLY A 331 40.03 -42.10 -26.97
N GLY A 332 39.41 -42.85 -27.88
CA GLY A 332 38.69 -44.09 -27.54
C GLY A 332 37.16 -44.10 -27.39
N LYS A 333 36.48 -43.01 -27.00
CA LYS A 333 35.02 -43.03 -26.71
C LYS A 333 34.15 -42.13 -27.61
N GLN A 334 34.31 -42.25 -28.93
CA GLN A 334 33.74 -41.29 -29.89
C GLN A 334 32.25 -41.48 -30.25
N LYS A 335 31.64 -42.65 -29.98
CA LYS A 335 30.23 -42.95 -30.32
C LYS A 335 29.24 -42.53 -29.22
N GLU A 336 29.53 -42.84 -27.95
CA GLU A 336 28.72 -42.37 -26.81
C GLU A 336 28.80 -40.85 -26.65
N SER A 337 29.98 -40.25 -26.87
CA SER A 337 30.12 -38.79 -26.76
C SER A 337 29.29 -38.04 -27.80
N ARG A 338 29.16 -38.56 -29.03
CA ARG A 338 28.36 -37.92 -30.11
C ARG A 338 26.85 -38.03 -29.88
N ALA A 339 26.37 -39.17 -29.37
CA ALA A 339 24.95 -39.34 -29.05
C ALA A 339 24.55 -38.43 -27.87
N HIS A 340 25.37 -38.40 -26.82
CA HIS A 340 25.13 -37.53 -25.67
C HIS A 340 25.23 -36.04 -26.04
N GLN A 341 26.18 -35.66 -26.90
CA GLN A 341 26.35 -34.30 -27.39
C GLN A 341 25.17 -33.83 -28.29
N LYS A 342 24.55 -34.75 -29.05
CA LYS A 342 23.36 -34.48 -29.86
C LYS A 342 22.09 -34.32 -28.98
N GLU A 343 21.89 -35.18 -27.99
CA GLU A 343 20.79 -35.05 -27.01
C GLU A 343 20.90 -33.76 -26.19
N THR A 344 22.12 -33.38 -25.75
CA THR A 344 22.32 -32.12 -25.02
C THR A 344 22.06 -30.90 -25.89
N SER A 345 22.42 -30.96 -27.18
CA SER A 345 22.16 -29.88 -28.15
C SER A 345 20.66 -29.71 -28.44
N GLU A 346 19.93 -30.81 -28.64
CA GLU A 346 18.47 -30.77 -28.84
C GLU A 346 17.73 -30.27 -27.58
N ALA A 347 18.13 -30.71 -26.39
CA ALA A 347 17.58 -30.22 -25.13
C ALA A 347 17.89 -28.73 -24.87
N GLY A 348 19.08 -28.26 -25.23
CA GLY A 348 19.49 -26.85 -25.18
C GLY A 348 18.65 -25.99 -26.13
N MET A 349 18.48 -26.45 -27.37
CA MET A 349 17.64 -25.81 -28.38
C MET A 349 16.18 -25.71 -27.92
N PHE A 350 15.61 -26.78 -27.39
CA PHE A 350 14.24 -26.79 -26.84
C PHE A 350 14.06 -25.76 -25.72
N ARG A 351 15.00 -25.69 -24.77
CA ARG A 351 14.98 -24.69 -23.67
C ARG A 351 15.07 -23.26 -24.20
N ALA A 352 15.88 -23.01 -25.24
CA ALA A 352 15.99 -21.70 -25.86
C ALA A 352 14.70 -21.30 -26.60
N SER A 353 14.08 -22.24 -27.32
CA SER A 353 12.77 -22.04 -27.96
C SER A 353 11.67 -21.78 -26.95
N ALA A 354 11.59 -22.57 -25.87
CA ALA A 354 10.63 -22.38 -24.79
C ALA A 354 10.80 -21.02 -24.08
N ALA A 355 12.05 -20.61 -23.79
CA ALA A 355 12.33 -19.30 -23.22
C ALA A 355 11.94 -18.15 -24.16
N THR A 356 12.11 -18.33 -25.46
CA THR A 356 11.71 -17.36 -26.48
C THR A 356 10.18 -17.27 -26.58
N ALA A 357 9.48 -18.40 -26.62
CA ALA A 357 8.02 -18.46 -26.64
C ALA A 357 7.41 -17.82 -25.38
N PHE A 358 7.99 -18.10 -24.20
CA PHE A 358 7.60 -17.44 -22.95
C PHE A 358 7.77 -15.92 -23.01
N LEU A 359 8.90 -15.43 -23.53
CA LEU A 359 9.13 -13.99 -23.70
C LEU A 359 8.11 -13.36 -24.67
N ILE A 360 7.82 -14.02 -25.80
CA ILE A 360 6.82 -13.54 -26.76
C ILE A 360 5.45 -13.44 -26.09
N LEU A 361 5.04 -14.46 -25.33
CA LEU A 361 3.77 -14.48 -24.61
C LEU A 361 3.66 -13.31 -23.61
N ILE A 362 4.66 -13.09 -22.76
CA ILE A 362 4.59 -12.00 -21.77
C ILE A 362 4.68 -10.61 -22.41
N ILE A 363 5.38 -10.46 -23.54
CA ILE A 363 5.39 -9.21 -24.32
C ILE A 363 4.01 -8.97 -24.93
N LEU A 364 3.37 -10.01 -25.48
CA LEU A 364 2.01 -9.91 -26.03
C LEU A 364 1.01 -9.50 -24.95
N ILE A 365 1.07 -10.11 -23.76
CA ILE A 365 0.25 -9.73 -22.61
C ILE A 365 0.51 -8.27 -22.21
N GLY A 366 1.77 -7.84 -22.16
CA GLY A 366 2.12 -6.45 -21.87
C GLY A 366 1.65 -5.45 -22.93
N ALA A 367 1.70 -5.83 -24.20
CA ALA A 367 1.20 -5.02 -25.32
C ALA A 367 -0.33 -4.90 -25.31
N LEU A 368 -1.03 -6.01 -25.04
CA LEU A 368 -2.48 -6.02 -24.87
C LEU A 368 -2.91 -5.14 -23.70
N PHE A 369 -2.24 -5.26 -22.55
CA PHE A 369 -2.44 -4.34 -21.42
C PHE A 369 -2.25 -2.89 -21.85
N THR A 370 -1.10 -2.57 -22.46
CA THR A 370 -0.77 -1.20 -22.87
C THR A 370 -1.82 -0.60 -23.79
N TYR A 371 -2.24 -1.34 -24.83
CA TYR A 371 -3.25 -0.90 -25.79
C TYR A 371 -4.59 -0.63 -25.13
N ASN A 372 -5.08 -1.57 -24.30
CA ASN A 372 -6.38 -1.43 -23.65
C ASN A 372 -6.38 -0.35 -22.55
N SER A 373 -5.24 -0.15 -21.88
CA SER A 373 -5.09 0.83 -20.81
C SER A 373 -5.12 2.26 -21.37
N ILE A 374 -4.27 2.54 -22.36
CA ILE A 374 -4.23 3.84 -23.05
C ILE A 374 -5.58 4.14 -23.71
N GLY A 375 -6.19 3.14 -24.36
CA GLY A 375 -7.50 3.31 -25.00
C GLY A 375 -8.59 3.73 -24.01
N ARG A 376 -8.54 3.25 -22.77
CA ARG A 376 -9.49 3.64 -21.72
C ARG A 376 -9.21 5.02 -21.17
N ASP A 377 -7.96 5.35 -20.90
CA ASP A 377 -7.61 6.68 -20.39
C ASP A 377 -8.00 7.77 -21.40
N LEU A 378 -7.81 7.52 -22.69
CA LEU A 378 -8.25 8.40 -23.77
C LEU A 378 -9.78 8.48 -23.91
N SER A 379 -10.52 7.46 -23.48
CA SER A 379 -12.00 7.51 -23.47
C SER A 379 -12.58 8.28 -22.29
N ILE A 380 -11.77 8.54 -21.25
CA ILE A 380 -12.20 9.33 -20.10
C ILE A 380 -12.21 10.80 -20.52
N GLY A 381 -13.43 11.34 -20.67
CA GLY A 381 -13.65 12.76 -20.95
C GLY A 381 -13.28 13.67 -19.78
N SER A 382 -13.54 14.97 -19.93
CA SER A 382 -13.33 15.94 -18.86
C SER A 382 -14.32 15.72 -17.71
N PHE A 383 -13.80 15.66 -16.48
CA PHE A 383 -14.63 15.61 -15.29
C PHE A 383 -15.05 17.03 -14.91
N ASN A 384 -16.28 17.41 -15.21
CA ASN A 384 -16.83 18.71 -14.88
C ASN A 384 -17.99 18.55 -13.90
N LEU A 385 -18.10 19.49 -12.95
CA LEU A 385 -19.33 19.64 -12.18
C LEU A 385 -20.48 19.89 -13.15
N ASN A 386 -21.62 19.22 -12.91
CA ASN A 386 -22.84 19.45 -13.68
C ASN A 386 -23.17 20.96 -13.69
N PRO A 387 -23.40 21.57 -14.88
CA PRO A 387 -23.65 23.00 -15.00
C PRO A 387 -24.83 23.50 -14.18
N ASP A 388 -25.92 22.72 -14.12
CA ASP A 388 -27.13 23.09 -13.38
C ASP A 388 -26.86 23.16 -11.87
N TRP A 389 -26.09 22.21 -11.34
CA TRP A 389 -25.66 22.24 -9.93
C TRP A 389 -24.76 23.44 -9.62
N ARG A 390 -23.87 23.81 -10.54
CA ARG A 390 -23.04 25.00 -10.40
C ARG A 390 -23.92 26.25 -10.38
N GLU A 391 -24.78 26.43 -11.38
CA GLU A 391 -25.65 27.60 -11.49
C GLU A 391 -26.57 27.74 -10.27
N ALA A 392 -27.23 26.65 -9.86
CA ALA A 392 -28.14 26.66 -8.71
C ALA A 392 -27.43 27.04 -7.39
N THR A 393 -26.20 26.57 -7.17
CA THR A 393 -25.45 26.88 -5.95
C THR A 393 -24.81 28.28 -5.98
N GLU A 394 -24.38 28.76 -7.16
CA GLU A 394 -23.95 30.15 -7.33
C GLU A 394 -25.13 31.12 -7.14
N TRP A 395 -26.32 30.78 -7.65
CA TRP A 395 -27.54 31.55 -7.37
C TRP A 395 -27.86 31.57 -5.88
N MET A 396 -27.79 30.43 -5.19
CA MET A 396 -28.05 30.34 -3.76
C MET A 396 -27.10 31.23 -2.95
N ASN A 397 -25.83 31.30 -3.33
CA ASN A 397 -24.84 32.18 -2.68
C ASN A 397 -25.29 33.65 -2.71
N GLN A 398 -25.74 34.10 -3.88
CA GLN A 398 -26.06 35.51 -4.15
C GLN A 398 -27.47 35.93 -3.70
N ASN A 399 -28.40 34.98 -3.54
CA ASN A 399 -29.82 35.28 -3.38
C ASN A 399 -30.42 34.77 -2.06
N THR A 400 -29.62 34.21 -1.15
CA THR A 400 -30.08 33.79 0.18
C THR A 400 -29.40 34.60 1.28
N PRO A 401 -30.02 34.78 2.46
CA PRO A 401 -29.41 35.55 3.55
C PRO A 401 -28.03 35.03 3.98
N ASP A 402 -27.21 35.89 4.55
CA ASP A 402 -25.95 35.46 5.18
C ASP A 402 -26.26 34.67 6.46
N THR A 403 -25.49 33.61 6.69
CA THR A 403 -25.62 32.75 7.88
C THR A 403 -24.89 33.31 9.11
N GLY A 404 -24.07 34.36 8.94
CA GLY A 404 -23.21 34.92 9.97
C GLY A 404 -21.96 34.08 10.27
N ILE A 405 -21.70 33.04 9.47
CA ILE A 405 -20.48 32.22 9.56
C ILE A 405 -19.48 32.72 8.52
N ASP A 406 -18.34 33.20 9.00
CA ASP A 406 -17.20 33.52 8.15
C ASP A 406 -16.57 32.23 7.62
N TYR A 407 -16.62 32.05 6.30
CA TYR A 407 -16.10 30.88 5.60
C TYR A 407 -14.59 30.68 5.78
N TYR A 408 -13.81 31.76 5.99
CA TYR A 408 -12.35 31.70 6.07
C TYR A 408 -11.81 31.66 7.51
N LYS A 409 -12.69 31.78 8.51
CA LYS A 409 -12.29 31.78 9.91
C LYS A 409 -11.98 30.38 10.40
N ILE A 410 -10.92 30.26 11.20
CA ILE A 410 -10.60 29.04 11.93
C ILE A 410 -11.43 29.02 13.22
N TYR A 411 -12.31 28.03 13.33
CA TYR A 411 -13.18 27.85 14.50
C TYR A 411 -12.57 26.85 15.48
N GLN A 412 -12.59 27.21 16.77
CA GLN A 412 -12.23 26.29 17.86
C GLN A 412 -13.48 25.56 18.31
N LYS A 413 -13.40 24.24 18.50
CA LYS A 413 -14.57 23.43 18.90
C LYS A 413 -15.08 23.85 20.29
N GLU A 414 -14.16 24.13 21.21
CA GLU A 414 -14.45 24.57 22.56
C GLU A 414 -15.10 25.95 22.55
N GLY A 415 -16.33 26.05 23.07
CA GLY A 415 -17.06 27.31 23.16
C GLY A 415 -17.65 27.80 21.84
N TRP A 416 -17.56 27.04 20.75
CA TRP A 416 -18.24 27.38 19.50
C TRP A 416 -19.76 27.33 19.67
N GLN A 417 -20.42 28.41 19.23
CA GLN A 417 -21.87 28.50 19.18
C GLN A 417 -22.29 28.95 17.79
N LEU A 418 -23.37 28.36 17.31
CA LEU A 418 -23.93 28.71 16.02
C LEU A 418 -24.51 30.15 16.08
N PRO A 419 -24.21 31.03 15.12
CA PRO A 419 -24.80 32.37 15.07
C PRO A 419 -26.33 32.34 15.11
N ALA A 420 -26.96 33.39 15.64
CA ALA A 420 -28.42 33.44 15.71
C ALA A 420 -29.10 33.45 14.33
N ALA A 421 -28.44 34.05 13.33
CA ALA A 421 -28.90 34.12 11.94
C ALA A 421 -28.58 32.86 11.12
N ALA A 422 -27.88 31.89 11.70
CA ALA A 422 -27.45 30.69 11.01
C ALA A 422 -28.62 29.78 10.67
N TYR A 423 -28.66 29.33 9.41
CA TYR A 423 -29.60 28.33 8.93
C TYR A 423 -28.91 27.24 8.09
N GLY A 424 -29.47 26.04 8.14
CA GLY A 424 -29.01 24.87 7.40
C GLY A 424 -29.56 24.80 5.98
N VAL A 425 -28.98 23.93 5.16
CA VAL A 425 -29.45 23.57 3.83
C VAL A 425 -29.62 22.06 3.78
N MET A 426 -30.87 21.61 3.72
CA MET A 426 -31.18 20.19 3.59
C MET A 426 -30.95 19.72 2.16
N SER A 427 -30.06 18.75 2.00
CA SER A 427 -29.77 18.07 0.74
C SER A 427 -29.28 16.66 1.03
N TRP A 428 -29.21 15.82 0.01
CA TRP A 428 -28.55 14.54 0.13
C TRP A 428 -27.05 14.73 0.33
N TRP A 429 -26.42 13.79 1.05
CA TRP A 429 -25.09 13.98 1.61
C TRP A 429 -23.97 14.12 0.56
N ASP A 430 -24.15 13.52 -0.62
CA ASP A 430 -23.23 13.63 -1.75
C ASP A 430 -22.95 15.10 -2.15
N TYR A 431 -23.90 16.01 -1.96
CA TYR A 431 -23.83 17.40 -2.41
C TYR A 431 -23.31 18.38 -1.36
N GLY A 432 -23.06 17.93 -0.13
CA GLY A 432 -22.70 18.82 0.97
C GLY A 432 -21.45 19.66 0.71
N HIS A 433 -20.40 19.10 0.10
CA HIS A 433 -19.20 19.87 -0.26
C HIS A 433 -19.46 20.91 -1.35
N ILE A 434 -20.34 20.62 -2.31
CA ILE A 434 -20.70 21.55 -3.38
C ILE A 434 -21.47 22.74 -2.79
N ILE A 435 -22.45 22.46 -1.91
CA ILE A 435 -23.21 23.50 -1.19
C ILE A 435 -22.28 24.36 -0.34
N LEU A 436 -21.39 23.74 0.43
CA LEU A 436 -20.46 24.48 1.28
C LEU A 436 -19.51 25.36 0.45
N TYR A 437 -18.92 24.82 -0.61
CA TYR A 437 -17.89 25.51 -1.39
C TYR A 437 -18.45 26.60 -2.32
N LEU A 438 -19.52 26.29 -3.06
CA LEU A 438 -20.10 27.21 -4.06
C LEU A 438 -21.17 28.12 -3.45
N ALA A 439 -22.11 27.55 -2.69
CA ALA A 439 -23.18 28.34 -2.09
C ALA A 439 -22.73 29.10 -0.84
N LYS A 440 -21.63 28.68 -0.20
CA LYS A 440 -21.18 29.21 1.10
C LYS A 440 -22.30 29.19 2.14
N ARG A 441 -23.04 28.07 2.19
CA ARG A 441 -24.11 27.79 3.15
C ARG A 441 -23.82 26.48 3.88
N MET A 442 -24.51 26.24 5.00
CA MET A 442 -24.26 25.08 5.86
C MET A 442 -25.07 23.87 5.40
N PRO A 443 -24.46 22.83 4.81
CA PRO A 443 -25.19 21.62 4.47
C PRO A 443 -25.51 20.81 5.73
N ASN A 444 -26.73 20.28 5.84
CA ASN A 444 -27.13 19.44 6.98
C ASN A 444 -26.50 18.04 6.94
N ALA A 445 -26.11 17.58 5.75
CA ALA A 445 -25.43 16.32 5.53
C ALA A 445 -24.28 16.49 4.52
N ASN A 446 -23.23 15.69 4.62
CA ASN A 446 -22.02 15.87 3.80
C ASN A 446 -21.33 14.56 3.37
N PRO A 447 -20.38 14.61 2.40
CA PRO A 447 -19.63 13.46 1.90
C PRO A 447 -18.84 12.65 2.95
N PHE A 448 -18.65 13.18 4.17
CA PHE A 448 -18.10 12.43 5.30
C PHE A 448 -19.16 11.59 6.05
N GLN A 449 -20.38 11.51 5.49
CA GLN A 449 -21.54 10.76 6.00
C GLN A 449 -22.13 11.28 7.31
N TYR A 450 -21.73 12.49 7.73
CA TYR A 450 -22.42 13.17 8.81
C TYR A 450 -23.80 13.64 8.35
N GLY A 451 -24.78 13.57 9.26
CA GLY A 451 -26.14 14.04 9.00
C GLY A 451 -26.98 13.15 8.06
N VAL A 452 -26.50 11.96 7.68
CA VAL A 452 -27.24 11.06 6.77
C VAL A 452 -28.37 10.33 7.50
N ALA A 453 -28.04 9.63 8.58
CA ALA A 453 -28.94 8.78 9.35
C ALA A 453 -29.30 9.42 10.71
N GLY A 454 -30.24 8.79 11.42
CA GLY A 454 -30.72 9.26 12.73
C GLY A 454 -32.06 10.00 12.67
N ASP A 455 -32.53 10.46 13.82
CA ASP A 455 -33.87 11.07 13.96
C ASP A 455 -34.07 12.37 13.19
N TYR A 456 -32.97 13.05 12.85
CA TYR A 456 -32.95 14.28 12.07
C TYR A 456 -32.06 14.17 10.83
N GLY A 457 -31.74 12.95 10.39
CA GLY A 457 -30.87 12.75 9.22
C GLY A 457 -31.58 13.07 7.91
N ALA A 458 -30.80 13.44 6.88
CA ALA A 458 -31.28 13.67 5.52
C ALA A 458 -32.10 12.48 4.99
N ALA A 459 -31.69 11.24 5.29
CA ALA A 459 -32.44 10.05 4.84
C ALA A 459 -33.87 10.05 5.38
N ARG A 460 -34.07 10.34 6.66
CA ARG A 460 -35.41 10.38 7.26
C ARG A 460 -36.26 11.50 6.67
N PHE A 461 -35.66 12.66 6.43
CA PHE A 461 -36.35 13.78 5.79
C PHE A 461 -36.84 13.43 4.37
N PHE A 462 -36.00 12.80 3.54
CA PHE A 462 -36.39 12.49 2.15
C PHE A 462 -37.31 11.27 1.99
N ILE A 463 -37.34 10.34 2.95
CA ILE A 463 -38.16 9.11 2.84
C ILE A 463 -39.47 9.17 3.64
N THR A 464 -39.63 10.13 4.56
CA THR A 464 -40.87 10.23 5.34
C THR A 464 -42.03 10.62 4.42
N THR A 465 -43.17 9.96 4.60
CA THR A 465 -44.42 10.28 3.88
C THR A 465 -45.32 11.22 4.67
N ASN A 466 -44.86 11.70 5.83
CA ASN A 466 -45.59 12.61 6.71
C ASN A 466 -44.90 13.98 6.74
N GLU A 467 -45.60 15.00 6.24
CA GLU A 467 -45.10 16.38 6.15
C GLU A 467 -44.78 16.97 7.53
N SER A 468 -45.61 16.74 8.55
CA SER A 468 -45.35 17.23 9.90
C SER A 468 -44.05 16.66 10.50
N VAL A 469 -43.72 15.40 10.15
CA VAL A 469 -42.43 14.80 10.52
C VAL A 469 -41.28 15.48 9.78
N ALA A 470 -41.44 15.75 8.47
CA ALA A 470 -40.42 16.43 7.67
C ALA A 470 -40.17 17.87 8.18
N SER A 471 -41.23 18.66 8.40
CA SER A 471 -41.13 20.01 8.97
C SER A 471 -40.47 20.01 10.34
N GLY A 472 -40.84 19.07 11.22
CA GLY A 472 -40.22 18.96 12.54
C GLY A 472 -38.71 18.65 12.49
N ILE A 473 -38.24 17.94 11.46
CA ILE A 473 -36.80 17.73 11.22
C ILE A 473 -36.14 19.05 10.82
N LEU A 474 -36.73 19.80 9.88
CA LEU A 474 -36.19 21.10 9.44
C LEU A 474 -36.15 22.12 10.58
N ASP A 475 -37.21 22.22 11.38
CA ASP A 475 -37.27 23.09 12.56
C ASP A 475 -36.14 22.78 13.54
N LYS A 476 -35.88 21.49 13.77
CA LYS A 476 -34.82 21.06 14.69
C LYS A 476 -33.42 21.40 14.19
N LEU A 477 -33.22 21.34 12.88
CA LEU A 477 -31.96 21.64 12.21
C LEU A 477 -31.81 23.12 11.84
N LYS A 478 -32.83 23.95 12.10
CA LYS A 478 -32.89 25.36 11.70
C LYS A 478 -32.67 25.55 10.20
N THR A 479 -33.41 24.82 9.38
CA THR A 479 -33.30 24.83 7.91
C THR A 479 -34.39 25.64 7.25
#